data_AF-A0A7S3X1H7-F1
#
_entry.id   AF-A0A7S3X1H7-F1
#
_cell.length_a   1.000
_cell.length_b   1.000
_cell.length_c   1.000
_cell.angle_alpha   90.00
_cell.angle_beta   90.00
_cell.angle_gamma   90.00
#
_symmetry.space_group_name_H-M   'P 1'
#
loop_
_entity.id
_entity.type
_entity.pdbx_description
1 polymer ?
#
loop_
_entity_poly.entity_id
_entity_poly.type
_entity_poly.pdbx_seq_one_letter_code
_entity_poly.pdbx_strand_id
1 'polypeptide(L)'
;MASRVPTFSKMAVGKNKRLSKGKKGKGKKIVDPFTKKEWYDIKAPGNFSVRNCGKTPVTRTTGTKIASEMLKGRVFEVCLADLNKDEDQHYRKIKLQCEEVQGHSCLTQFYGLTFTTDKLRSMVKKWQSLIEAHVD
;
A
#
# COMPACT_ATOMS: atom_id res chain seq x y z
N MET A 1 -68.82 -24.01 -47.23
CA MET A 1 -68.08 -25.14 -46.60
C MET A 1 -67.19 -25.76 -47.67
N ALA A 2 -65.91 -26.07 -47.55
CA ALA A 2 -64.97 -26.23 -46.42
C ALA A 2 -63.53 -26.11 -47.01
N SER A 3 -62.70 -25.16 -46.55
CA SER A 3 -61.52 -25.33 -45.67
C SER A 3 -60.29 -26.11 -46.19
N ARG A 4 -59.22 -25.33 -46.45
CA ARG A 4 -57.79 -25.49 -46.03
C ARG A 4 -56.90 -26.62 -46.61
N VAL A 5 -55.81 -26.17 -47.26
CA VAL A 5 -54.49 -26.81 -47.51
C VAL A 5 -53.64 -26.88 -46.21
N PRO A 6 -52.57 -27.70 -46.04
CA PRO A 6 -51.36 -27.74 -46.91
C PRO A 6 -50.61 -29.09 -47.08
N THR A 7 -49.75 -29.14 -48.11
CA THR A 7 -48.81 -30.22 -48.46
C THR A 7 -47.57 -30.27 -47.55
N PHE A 8 -47.23 -31.46 -47.08
CA PHE A 8 -45.92 -31.82 -46.50
C PHE A 8 -44.88 -32.04 -47.63
N SER A 9 -43.63 -31.58 -47.47
CA SER A 9 -42.40 -32.40 -47.65
C SER A 9 -41.08 -31.58 -47.64
N LYS A 10 -40.19 -31.96 -46.71
CA LYS A 10 -38.72 -32.11 -46.74
C LYS A 10 -37.74 -31.03 -47.26
N MET A 11 -36.73 -30.87 -46.38
CA MET A 11 -35.28 -30.77 -46.63
C MET A 11 -34.66 -29.43 -47.08
N ALA A 12 -34.03 -28.76 -46.11
CA ALA A 12 -32.70 -28.17 -46.32
C ALA A 12 -31.84 -28.42 -45.07
N VAL A 13 -30.89 -29.36 -45.17
CA VAL A 13 -29.84 -29.58 -44.19
C VAL A 13 -28.88 -28.39 -44.26
N GLY A 14 -29.12 -27.40 -43.40
CA GLY A 14 -28.24 -26.25 -43.21
C GLY A 14 -26.95 -26.66 -42.49
N LYS A 15 -25.86 -26.72 -43.25
CA LYS A 15 -24.47 -26.88 -42.79
C LYS A 15 -24.12 -25.87 -41.70
N ASN A 16 -24.17 -26.27 -40.43
CA ASN A 16 -23.66 -25.42 -39.34
C ASN A 16 -22.13 -25.58 -39.20
N LYS A 17 -21.38 -25.03 -40.15
CA LYS A 17 -19.92 -24.87 -40.05
C LYS A 17 -19.62 -23.60 -39.24
N ARG A 18 -19.77 -23.66 -37.92
CA ARG A 18 -19.15 -22.69 -37.00
C ARG A 18 -18.45 -23.40 -35.85
N LEU A 19 -17.39 -24.11 -36.24
CA LEU A 19 -16.25 -24.33 -35.36
C LEU A 19 -15.46 -23.01 -35.31
N SER A 20 -15.91 -22.05 -34.50
CA SER A 20 -14.98 -21.11 -33.87
C SER A 20 -15.08 -21.35 -32.38
N LYS A 21 -14.20 -22.23 -31.89
CA LYS A 21 -13.79 -22.31 -30.49
C LYS A 21 -14.05 -20.97 -29.81
N GLY A 22 -15.05 -20.92 -28.93
CA GLY A 22 -15.15 -19.86 -27.95
C GLY A 22 -13.78 -19.75 -27.31
N LYS A 23 -13.12 -18.61 -27.53
CA LYS A 23 -11.76 -18.36 -27.06
C LYS A 23 -11.83 -18.37 -25.54
N LYS A 24 -11.58 -19.56 -24.97
CA LYS A 24 -11.44 -19.86 -23.55
C LYS A 24 -10.65 -18.71 -22.95
N GLY A 25 -11.27 -18.07 -21.96
CA GLY A 25 -10.94 -16.77 -21.35
C GLY A 25 -9.62 -16.19 -21.81
N LYS A 26 -9.71 -15.07 -22.56
CA LYS A 26 -8.60 -14.13 -22.75
C LYS A 26 -7.99 -13.92 -21.35
N GLY A 27 -6.86 -14.59 -21.10
CA GLY A 27 -6.22 -14.56 -19.78
C GLY A 27 -6.18 -13.12 -19.35
N LYS A 28 -6.61 -12.84 -18.11
CA LYS A 28 -6.49 -11.51 -17.51
C LYS A 28 -5.14 -10.99 -17.96
N LYS A 29 -5.12 -9.87 -18.72
CA LYS A 29 -3.85 -9.24 -19.08
C LYS A 29 -3.05 -9.21 -17.79
N ILE A 30 -1.86 -9.80 -17.80
CA ILE A 30 -0.93 -9.71 -16.68
C ILE A 30 -0.54 -8.23 -16.66
N VAL A 31 -1.38 -7.43 -16.01
CA VAL A 31 -1.16 -6.01 -15.80
C VAL A 31 -0.26 -5.95 -14.60
N ASP A 32 0.89 -5.31 -14.78
CA ASP A 32 1.84 -5.08 -13.72
C ASP A 32 1.12 -4.45 -12.51
N PRO A 33 1.18 -5.07 -11.33
CA PRO A 33 0.61 -4.53 -10.10
C PRO A 33 1.06 -3.10 -9.79
N PHE A 34 2.26 -2.68 -10.22
CA PHE A 34 2.76 -1.31 -9.99
C PHE A 34 2.04 -0.25 -10.84
N THR A 35 1.49 -0.59 -12.01
CA THR A 35 0.73 0.37 -12.83
C THR A 35 -0.54 0.85 -12.15
N LYS A 36 -1.03 0.10 -11.14
CA LYS A 36 -2.22 0.47 -10.35
C LYS A 36 -1.88 1.22 -9.07
N LYS A 37 -0.59 1.42 -8.77
CA LYS A 37 -0.13 2.11 -7.57
C LYS A 37 0.15 3.57 -7.89
N GLU A 38 -0.28 4.43 -6.98
CA GLU A 38 0.07 5.84 -6.94
C GLU A 38 1.07 6.05 -5.80
N TRP A 39 2.00 6.96 -6.01
CA TRP A 39 2.96 7.32 -4.97
C TRP A 39 2.33 8.35 -4.04
N TYR A 40 2.83 8.46 -2.82
CA TYR A 40 2.46 9.49 -1.87
C TYR A 40 3.72 9.94 -1.15
N ASP A 41 3.89 11.25 -0.96
CA ASP A 41 5.03 11.81 -0.24
C ASP A 41 4.72 11.85 1.25
N ILE A 42 5.60 11.30 2.07
CA ILE A 42 5.44 11.24 3.52
C ILE A 42 6.04 12.52 4.12
N LYS A 43 5.21 13.29 4.81
CA LYS A 43 5.62 14.52 5.47
C LYS A 43 5.73 14.35 6.98
N ALA A 44 6.89 14.69 7.52
CA ALA A 44 7.15 14.79 8.95
C ALA A 44 6.41 16.00 9.58
N PRO A 45 6.12 15.95 10.89
CA PRO A 45 5.69 17.10 11.67
C PRO A 45 6.65 18.30 11.55
N GLY A 46 6.13 19.49 11.81
CA GLY A 46 6.90 20.75 11.73
C GLY A 46 8.06 20.89 12.73
N ASN A 47 8.16 20.02 13.72
CA ASN A 47 9.22 20.01 14.73
C ASN A 47 10.57 19.50 14.18
N PHE A 48 10.58 18.84 13.02
CA PHE A 48 11.79 18.30 12.39
C PHE A 48 12.33 19.25 11.33
N SER A 49 13.65 19.28 11.15
CA SER A 49 14.29 20.15 10.17
C SER A 49 13.97 19.74 8.72
N VAL A 50 13.88 18.43 8.46
CA VAL A 50 13.54 17.85 7.18
C VAL A 50 12.11 17.33 7.23
N ARG A 51 11.23 17.94 6.45
CA ARG A 51 9.83 17.52 6.36
C ARG A 51 9.60 16.34 5.43
N ASN A 52 10.51 16.01 4.52
CA ASN A 52 10.27 14.94 3.55
C ASN A 52 10.95 13.66 4.00
N CYS A 53 10.17 12.67 4.45
CA CYS A 53 10.69 11.42 5.01
C CYS A 53 10.88 10.32 3.95
N GLY A 54 10.23 10.46 2.79
CA GLY A 54 10.26 9.45 1.74
C GLY A 54 8.93 9.36 0.98
N LYS A 55 8.80 8.30 0.19
CA LYS A 55 7.60 8.05 -0.62
C LYS A 55 7.04 6.66 -0.39
N THR A 56 5.72 6.53 -0.35
CA THR A 56 5.03 5.24 -0.24
C THR A 56 4.09 5.01 -1.40
N PRO A 57 4.18 3.85 -2.07
CA PRO A 57 3.20 3.49 -3.09
C PRO A 57 1.96 2.87 -2.43
N VAL A 58 0.78 3.33 -2.83
CA VAL A 58 -0.52 2.77 -2.44
C VAL A 58 -1.37 2.52 -3.66
N THR A 59 -2.21 1.48 -3.58
CA THR A 59 -3.14 1.15 -4.66
C THR A 59 -4.11 2.31 -4.88
N ARG A 60 -4.26 2.75 -6.13
CA ARG A 60 -5.24 3.76 -6.50
C ARG A 60 -6.64 3.37 -6.02
N THR A 61 -7.42 4.36 -5.61
CA THR A 61 -8.81 4.17 -5.20
C THR A 61 -9.56 3.40 -6.29
N THR A 62 -10.17 2.27 -5.90
CA THR A 62 -10.96 1.42 -6.80
C THR A 62 -12.24 0.99 -6.12
N GLY A 63 -13.38 1.35 -6.71
CA GLY A 63 -14.70 1.05 -6.14
C GLY A 63 -14.84 1.66 -4.74
N THR A 64 -15.11 0.81 -3.76
CA THR A 64 -15.30 1.18 -2.35
C THR A 64 -14.01 1.24 -1.52
N LYS A 65 -12.85 0.84 -2.07
CA LYS A 65 -11.56 0.89 -1.35
C LYS A 65 -10.85 2.20 -1.64
N ILE A 66 -10.84 3.09 -0.66
CA ILE A 66 -10.24 4.42 -0.75
C ILE A 66 -8.75 4.34 -0.40
N ALA A 67 -7.89 4.93 -1.24
CA ALA A 67 -6.44 4.93 -1.03
C ALA A 67 -6.03 5.67 0.26
N SER A 68 -6.75 6.75 0.64
CA SER A 68 -6.47 7.52 1.85
C SER A 68 -6.69 6.71 3.13
N GLU A 69 -7.73 5.90 3.20
CA GLU A 69 -8.02 5.04 4.34
C GLU A 69 -6.95 3.94 4.51
N MET A 70 -6.43 3.41 3.40
CA MET A 70 -5.34 2.43 3.43
C MET A 70 -3.99 3.03 3.86
N LEU A 71 -3.81 4.34 3.72
CA LEU A 71 -2.62 5.09 4.14
C LEU A 71 -2.68 5.47 5.61
N LYS A 72 -3.86 5.87 6.08
CA LYS A 72 -4.11 6.21 7.47
C LYS A 72 -3.83 5.01 8.38
N GLY A 73 -3.27 5.28 9.55
CA GLY A 73 -2.91 4.26 10.54
C GLY A 73 -1.62 3.50 10.26
N ARG A 74 -0.96 3.69 9.09
CA ARG A 74 0.36 3.12 8.85
C ARG A 74 1.42 3.82 9.69
N VAL A 75 2.30 3.02 10.27
CA VAL A 75 3.44 3.48 11.07
C VAL A 75 4.72 3.32 10.24
N PHE A 76 5.48 4.40 10.12
CA PHE A 76 6.75 4.49 9.44
C PHE A 76 7.86 4.63 10.46
N GLU A 77 8.89 3.79 10.35
CA GLU A 77 10.10 3.92 11.17
C GLU A 77 11.16 4.68 10.38
N VAL A 78 11.63 5.80 10.91
CA VAL A 78 12.64 6.67 10.28
C VAL A 78 13.73 6.99 11.29
N CYS A 79 14.96 7.14 10.84
CA CYS A 79 16.06 7.57 11.71
C CYS A 79 15.93 9.05 12.06
N LEU A 80 16.16 9.43 13.33
CA LEU A 80 16.12 10.84 13.73
C LEU A 80 17.25 11.65 13.08
N ALA A 81 18.40 11.02 12.82
CA ALA A 81 19.51 11.67 12.12
C ALA A 81 19.10 12.18 10.73
N ASP A 82 18.27 11.43 10.00
CA ASP A 82 17.81 11.83 8.67
C ASP A 82 16.82 13.00 8.73
N LEU A 83 16.08 13.12 9.84
CA LEU A 83 15.08 14.18 10.04
C LEU A 83 15.69 15.49 10.56
N ASN A 84 16.74 15.41 11.38
CA ASN A 84 17.40 16.59 11.97
C ASN A 84 18.77 16.92 11.37
N LYS A 85 19.30 16.08 10.47
CA LYS A 85 20.65 16.17 9.90
C LYS A 85 21.77 16.14 10.95
N ASP A 86 21.48 15.54 12.11
CA ASP A 86 22.43 15.35 13.20
C ASP A 86 22.86 13.88 13.26
N GLU A 87 24.08 13.59 12.79
CA GLU A 87 24.59 12.21 12.73
C GLU A 87 24.75 11.58 14.13
N ASP A 88 24.96 12.38 15.17
CA ASP A 88 25.08 11.90 16.55
C ASP A 88 23.82 11.18 17.05
N GLN A 89 22.66 11.45 16.44
CA GLN A 89 21.37 10.92 16.86
C GLN A 89 20.92 9.69 16.03
N HIS A 90 21.83 9.06 15.28
CA HIS A 90 21.56 7.89 14.43
C HIS A 90 20.95 6.70 15.18
N TYR A 91 21.25 6.57 16.48
CA TYR A 91 20.75 5.46 17.30
C TYR A 91 19.26 5.60 17.68
N ARG A 92 18.62 6.74 17.41
CA ARG A 92 17.20 6.97 17.72
C ARG A 92 16.36 6.77 16.47
N LYS A 93 15.50 5.77 16.49
CA LYS A 93 14.45 5.54 15.47
C LYS A 93 13.14 6.14 15.96
N ILE A 94 12.47 6.88 15.10
CA ILE A 94 11.17 7.49 15.37
C ILE A 94 10.11 6.76 14.57
N LYS A 95 9.00 6.47 15.23
CA LYS A 95 7.79 5.92 14.65
C LYS A 95 6.82 7.05 14.37
N LEU A 96 6.49 7.23 13.10
CA LEU A 96 5.57 8.25 12.61
C LEU A 96 4.31 7.57 12.05
N GLN A 97 3.13 7.91 12.56
CA GLN A 97 1.87 7.38 12.08
C GLN A 97 1.21 8.35 11.11
N CYS A 98 0.73 7.87 9.95
CA CYS A 98 -0.09 8.69 9.07
C CYS A 98 -1.49 8.91 9.66
N GLU A 99 -1.82 10.16 9.98
CA GLU A 99 -3.14 10.54 10.50
C GLU A 99 -4.04 11.10 9.39
N GLU A 100 -3.47 11.97 8.56
CA GLU A 100 -4.20 12.62 7.47
C GLU A 100 -3.46 12.50 6.13
N VAL A 101 -4.23 12.45 5.04
CA VAL A 101 -3.70 12.51 3.67
C VAL A 101 -4.31 13.73 3.00
N GLN A 102 -3.47 14.69 2.63
CA GLN A 102 -3.84 15.91 1.92
C GLN A 102 -3.32 15.82 0.48
N GLY A 103 -4.22 15.53 -0.45
CA GLY A 103 -3.86 15.28 -1.85
C GLY A 103 -2.86 14.13 -1.95
N HIS A 104 -1.63 14.43 -2.39
CA HIS A 104 -0.53 13.47 -2.55
C HIS A 104 0.47 13.50 -1.36
N SER A 105 0.20 14.31 -0.34
CA SER A 105 1.02 14.42 0.87
C SER A 105 0.37 13.70 2.04
N CYS A 106 1.09 12.77 2.67
CA CYS A 106 0.68 12.14 3.91
C CYS A 106 1.24 12.94 5.09
N LEU A 107 0.37 13.46 5.95
CA LEU A 107 0.76 14.10 7.19
C LEU A 107 0.90 13.04 8.28
N THR A 108 2.07 13.02 8.91
CA THR A 108 2.37 12.07 9.98
C THR A 108 2.39 12.74 11.33
N GLN A 109 1.99 11.99 12.35
CA GLN A 109 2.05 12.34 13.77
C GLN A 109 3.03 11.42 14.49
N PHE A 110 3.58 11.87 15.61
CA PHE A 110 4.47 11.04 16.43
C PHE A 110 3.70 9.87 17.08
N TYR A 111 4.19 8.65 16.88
CA TYR A 111 3.63 7.43 17.47
C TYR A 111 4.51 6.88 18.60
N GLY A 112 5.83 6.98 18.45
CA GLY A 112 6.75 6.49 19.47
C GLY A 112 8.22 6.63 19.06
N LEU A 113 9.11 6.32 20.00
CA LEU A 113 10.55 6.33 19.80
C LEU A 113 11.12 4.97 20.18
N THR A 114 12.12 4.51 19.45
CA THR A 114 12.80 3.24 19.70
C THR A 114 14.31 3.42 19.50
N PHE A 115 15.12 2.80 20.35
CA PHE A 115 16.57 2.80 20.20
C PHE A 115 17.02 1.68 19.27
N THR A 116 18.14 1.89 18.58
CA THR A 116 18.81 0.82 17.84
C THR A 116 19.36 -0.23 18.78
N THR A 117 19.43 -1.48 18.31
CA THR A 117 19.91 -2.61 19.11
C THR A 117 21.41 -2.52 19.40
N ASP A 118 22.19 -1.96 18.49
CA ASP A 118 23.61 -1.66 18.67
C ASP A 118 23.86 -0.72 19.85
N LYS A 119 23.11 0.39 19.94
CA LYS A 119 23.29 1.36 21.02
C LYS A 119 22.90 0.80 22.38
N LEU A 120 21.77 0.08 22.46
CA LEU A 120 21.36 -0.60 23.69
C LEU A 120 22.43 -1.58 24.17
N ARG A 121 23.00 -2.38 23.27
CA ARG A 121 24.08 -3.35 23.58
C ARG A 121 25.40 -2.68 23.95
N SER A 122 25.69 -1.50 23.39
CA SER A 122 26.91 -0.73 23.69
C SER A 122 26.89 -0.07 25.08
N MET A 123 25.71 0.32 25.56
CA MET A 123 25.55 0.96 26.87
C MET A 123 25.73 -0.03 28.03
N VAL A 124 25.34 -1.29 27.85
CA VAL A 124 25.48 -2.32 28.89
C VAL A 124 26.89 -2.90 28.85
N LYS A 125 27.69 -2.60 29.88
CA LYS A 125 29.04 -3.13 30.05
C LYS A 125 29.14 -4.00 31.31
N LYS A 126 30.08 -4.95 31.30
CA LYS A 126 30.38 -5.76 32.50
C LYS A 126 30.92 -4.87 33.63
N TRP A 127 30.70 -5.29 34.86
CA TRP A 127 31.18 -4.63 36.09
C TRP A 127 30.57 -3.25 36.35
N GLN A 128 29.40 -2.98 35.77
CA GLN A 128 28.61 -1.78 36.03
C GLN A 128 27.20 -2.22 36.45
N SER A 129 26.59 -1.48 37.38
CA SER A 129 25.20 -1.69 37.77
C SER A 129 24.27 -1.05 36.75
N LEU A 130 23.19 -1.75 36.40
CA LEU A 130 22.14 -1.29 35.50
C LEU A 130 20.96 -0.79 36.33
N ILE A 131 20.46 0.41 36.04
CA ILE A 131 19.28 0.98 36.68
C ILE A 131 18.17 1.11 35.64
N GLU A 132 17.05 0.43 35.87
CA GLU A 132 15.85 0.47 35.05
C GLU A 132 14.71 1.14 35.82
N ALA A 133 14.01 2.06 35.16
CA ALA A 133 12.82 2.70 35.70
C ALA A 133 11.76 2.79 34.59
N HIS A 134 10.51 2.55 34.95
CA HIS A 134 9.36 2.69 34.07
C HIS A 134 8.32 3.59 34.74
N VAL A 135 7.70 4.45 33.95
CA VAL A 135 6.58 5.31 34.35
C VAL A 135 5.55 5.19 33.24
N ASP A 136 4.28 5.08 33.61
CA ASP A 136 3.14 5.09 32.68
C ASP A 136 2.72 6.53 32.36
#